data_AF-A0A395CZJ9-F1
#
_entry.id   AF-A0A395CZJ9-F1
#
_cell.length_a   1.000
_cell.length_b   1.000
_cell.length_c   1.000
_cell.angle_alpha   90.00
_cell.angle_beta   90.00
_cell.angle_gamma   90.00
#
_symmetry.space_group_name_H-M   'P 1'
#
loop_
_entity.id
_entity.type
_entity.pdbx_description
1 polymer ?
#
loop_
_entity_poly.entity_id
_entity_poly.type
_entity_poly.pdbx_seq_one_letter_code
_entity_poly.pdbx_strand_id
1 'polypeptide(L)'
;MTRPNFLKAGDPASRIAVNVLSRKDGNASFRKAGFAILLISVPSLAGCAKFIPPDIDYDDAAPARLSTDPPAPVKIVTLAKPLPLPGQLKPLHAGKAPPEPADPAVRVNQANAAARVQPVRDGFINAVQVYPFSGGALYQVYGAPGQITDVALQEGEQLVGSGPVAAGDTVRWIIGDTESGAGATKKIHILVKPTRPDLVTNLVVNTDRRTYLLELRSTETTYMASVSWQYPEDQLIALRRQNAVAESAAPIAAGVDVSALNFRYAIQGDNPAWRPLRAFDDGSKVYIEFPTGIRQGETPPLFVIGPAGGSELVNYRVNRNYYIVDRLFAAAELRLGDADSERRVRIVRTDGRPRS
;
A
#
# COMPACT_ATOMS: atom_id res chain seq x y z
N MET A 1 -17.27 18.16 -68.14
CA MET A 1 -18.20 18.39 -67.02
C MET A 1 -17.40 18.96 -65.85
N THR A 2 -17.35 20.28 -65.70
CA THR A 2 -18.19 21.10 -64.79
C THR A 2 -17.73 21.04 -63.33
N ARG A 3 -17.26 22.19 -62.83
CA ARG A 3 -16.97 22.52 -61.42
C ARG A 3 -18.23 22.41 -60.54
N PRO A 4 -18.10 22.45 -59.21
CA PRO A 4 -18.28 23.71 -58.46
C PRO A 4 -17.33 23.81 -57.24
N ASN A 5 -17.17 24.89 -56.46
CA ASN A 5 -17.44 26.32 -56.55
C ASN A 5 -16.62 27.02 -55.43
N PHE A 6 -16.61 28.34 -55.51
CA PHE A 6 -15.69 29.33 -54.97
C PHE A 6 -16.10 30.02 -53.63
N LEU A 7 -15.09 30.66 -53.00
CA LEU A 7 -15.04 31.96 -52.25
C LEU A 7 -15.79 32.04 -50.88
N LYS A 8 -15.35 32.78 -49.83
CA LYS A 8 -14.56 34.03 -49.69
C LYS A 8 -14.15 34.22 -48.19
N ALA A 9 -12.91 34.60 -47.87
CA ALA A 9 -12.40 35.89 -47.33
C ALA A 9 -12.66 36.28 -45.85
N GLY A 10 -11.60 36.77 -45.18
CA GLY A 10 -11.62 37.50 -43.90
C GLY A 10 -10.21 37.66 -43.29
N ASP A 11 -9.73 38.90 -43.18
CA ASP A 11 -8.35 39.42 -43.05
C ASP A 11 -7.65 39.34 -41.65
N PRO A 12 -6.37 39.78 -41.50
CA PRO A 12 -5.44 39.45 -40.41
C PRO A 12 -5.15 40.59 -39.40
N ALA A 13 -4.53 40.24 -38.26
CA ALA A 13 -3.79 41.12 -37.31
C ALA A 13 -3.18 40.22 -36.21
N SER A 14 -2.01 40.42 -35.60
CA SER A 14 -0.97 41.45 -35.60
C SER A 14 0.33 40.82 -35.10
N ARG A 15 1.46 41.16 -35.72
CA ARG A 15 2.80 41.05 -35.12
C ARG A 15 3.10 42.37 -34.43
N ILE A 16 3.50 42.34 -33.15
CA ILE A 16 4.18 43.46 -32.51
C ILE A 16 5.49 42.95 -31.92
N ALA A 17 6.58 43.44 -32.50
CA ALA A 17 7.93 43.39 -31.99
C ALA A 17 8.06 44.34 -30.79
N VAL A 18 8.85 43.96 -29.79
CA VAL A 18 9.32 44.89 -28.76
C VAL A 18 10.84 44.99 -28.86
N ASN A 19 11.26 46.24 -29.01
CA ASN A 19 12.60 46.71 -29.35
C ASN A 19 13.65 46.39 -28.28
N VAL A 20 14.81 45.98 -28.78
CA VAL A 20 16.11 46.15 -28.12
C VAL A 20 16.49 47.63 -28.23
N LEU A 21 16.67 48.31 -27.10
CA LEU A 21 17.34 49.61 -27.05
C LEU A 21 18.55 49.54 -26.12
N SER A 22 19.69 49.62 -26.80
CA SER A 22 21.02 49.94 -26.30
C SER A 22 21.01 51.20 -25.44
N ARG A 23 21.74 51.19 -24.33
CA ARG A 23 22.10 52.40 -23.59
C ARG A 23 23.60 52.41 -23.36
N LYS A 24 24.27 53.28 -24.12
CA LYS A 24 25.69 53.60 -24.05
C LYS A 24 25.84 54.97 -23.37
N ASP A 25 26.77 55.02 -22.42
CA ASP A 25 27.62 56.11 -21.91
C ASP A 25 27.08 57.54 -21.73
N GLY A 26 27.36 58.12 -20.55
CA GLY A 26 27.15 59.54 -20.27
C GLY A 26 27.68 59.98 -18.91
N ASN A 27 28.82 60.67 -18.94
CA ASN A 27 29.71 61.13 -17.87
C ASN A 27 29.17 62.04 -16.76
N ALA A 28 29.80 61.87 -15.58
CA ALA A 28 30.40 62.86 -14.67
C ALA A 28 29.57 63.98 -13.99
N SER A 29 29.65 64.01 -12.66
CA SER A 29 29.93 65.24 -11.90
C SER A 29 30.42 64.92 -10.48
N PHE A 30 31.69 65.23 -10.27
CA PHE A 30 32.45 65.28 -9.04
C PHE A 30 32.03 66.49 -8.20
N ARG A 31 31.78 66.34 -6.88
CA ARG A 31 32.14 67.35 -5.87
C ARG A 31 32.57 66.68 -4.57
N LYS A 32 33.82 66.97 -4.19
CA LYS A 32 34.52 66.61 -2.95
C LYS A 32 34.25 67.63 -1.84
N ALA A 33 34.44 67.15 -0.60
CA ALA A 33 34.92 67.83 0.64
C ALA A 33 33.94 67.58 1.81
N GLY A 34 34.33 67.12 3.00
CA GLY A 34 35.64 66.76 3.56
C GLY A 34 35.47 66.44 5.06
N PHE A 35 36.33 65.54 5.56
CA PHE A 35 36.82 65.39 6.94
C PHE A 35 35.84 65.42 8.15
N ALA A 36 35.75 64.29 8.87
CA ALA A 36 36.45 64.05 10.15
C ALA A 36 35.74 63.00 11.04
N ILE A 37 36.46 61.91 11.32
CA ILE A 37 36.65 61.24 12.62
C ILE A 37 35.42 61.09 13.54
N LEU A 38 34.94 59.85 13.71
CA LEU A 38 34.86 59.20 15.03
C LEU A 38 34.72 57.68 14.88
N LEU A 39 35.83 56.96 15.08
CA LEU A 39 35.84 55.52 15.34
C LEU A 39 35.28 55.29 16.75
N ILE A 40 34.02 54.85 16.83
CA ILE A 40 33.52 54.12 18.01
C ILE A 40 33.46 52.66 17.61
N SER A 41 34.50 51.94 17.98
CA SER A 41 34.54 50.49 18.05
C SER A 41 33.45 50.01 19.01
N VAL A 42 32.33 49.52 18.46
CA VAL A 42 31.39 48.69 19.21
C VAL A 42 31.93 47.26 19.13
N PRO A 43 32.41 46.64 20.21
CA PRO A 43 32.66 45.21 20.17
C PRO A 43 31.29 44.54 20.14
N SER A 44 30.91 44.03 18.98
CA SER A 44 29.83 43.04 18.87
C SER A 44 30.30 41.78 19.59
N LEU A 45 29.95 41.71 20.88
CA LEU A 45 29.94 40.45 21.64
C LEU A 45 28.93 39.52 20.96
N ALA A 46 29.37 38.77 19.95
CA ALA A 46 28.76 37.52 19.54
C ALA A 46 29.05 36.48 20.63
N GLY A 47 28.48 36.68 21.82
CA GLY A 47 28.44 35.65 22.84
C GLY A 47 27.55 34.53 22.32
N CYS A 48 28.05 33.30 22.31
CA CYS A 48 27.20 32.12 22.16
C CYS A 48 26.19 32.13 23.31
N ALA A 49 25.01 32.70 23.07
CA ALA A 49 23.95 32.74 24.05
C ALA A 49 23.47 31.29 24.29
N LYS A 50 23.94 30.69 25.37
CA LYS A 50 23.50 29.38 25.83
C LYS A 50 22.02 29.49 26.18
N PHE A 51 21.17 28.76 25.44
CA PHE A 51 19.73 28.79 25.70
C PHE A 51 19.44 28.12 27.04
N ILE A 52 18.84 28.87 27.97
CA ILE A 52 18.41 28.38 29.27
C ILE A 52 16.91 28.10 29.18
N PRO A 53 16.46 26.86 29.42
CA PRO A 53 15.03 26.52 29.38
C PRO A 53 14.26 27.21 30.53
N PRO A 54 12.95 27.44 30.37
CA PRO A 54 12.13 28.05 31.41
C PRO A 54 12.02 27.14 32.65
N ASP A 55 11.76 27.73 33.81
CA ASP A 55 11.51 26.95 35.03
C ASP A 55 10.09 26.39 35.04
N ILE A 56 9.96 25.14 35.45
CA ILE A 56 8.85 24.27 35.06
C ILE A 56 8.40 23.49 36.31
N ASP A 57 7.13 23.64 36.69
CA ASP A 57 6.52 22.83 37.74
C ASP A 57 6.21 21.42 37.19
N TYR A 58 6.34 20.39 38.03
CA TYR A 58 6.03 18.99 37.68
C TYR A 58 4.54 18.70 37.91
N ASP A 59 3.92 17.93 37.00
CA ASP A 59 2.49 17.58 37.11
C ASP A 59 2.28 16.39 38.06
N ASP A 60 1.11 16.34 38.70
CA ASP A 60 0.68 15.20 39.52
C ASP A 60 0.28 14.00 38.64
N ALA A 61 0.88 12.83 38.87
CA ALA A 61 0.63 11.64 38.06
C ALA A 61 -0.72 10.97 38.39
N ALA A 62 -1.60 10.83 37.40
CA ALA A 62 -2.87 10.10 37.54
C ALA A 62 -2.67 8.57 37.54
N PRO A 63 -3.49 7.79 38.28
CA PRO A 63 -3.37 6.33 38.36
C PRO A 63 -3.76 5.64 37.04
N ALA A 64 -3.02 4.59 36.68
CA ALA A 64 -3.22 3.84 35.44
C ALA A 64 -4.58 3.13 35.37
N ARG A 65 -5.24 3.18 34.20
CA ARG A 65 -6.46 2.42 33.88
C ARG A 65 -6.20 1.40 32.77
N LEU A 66 -6.71 0.18 32.93
CA LEU A 66 -6.66 -0.85 31.89
C LEU A 66 -7.70 -0.54 30.81
N SER A 67 -7.29 -0.55 29.54
CA SER A 67 -8.17 -0.52 28.36
C SER A 67 -7.99 -1.81 27.54
N THR A 68 -9.02 -2.21 26.80
CA THR A 68 -8.99 -3.40 25.94
C THR A 68 -8.22 -3.11 24.66
N ASP A 69 -7.23 -3.95 24.36
CA ASP A 69 -6.43 -3.81 23.14
C ASP A 69 -7.24 -4.13 21.89
N PRO A 70 -7.07 -3.37 20.79
CA PRO A 70 -7.65 -3.71 19.50
C PRO A 70 -7.08 -5.04 18.96
N PRO A 71 -7.82 -5.74 18.08
CA PRO A 71 -7.38 -7.02 17.53
C PRO A 71 -6.04 -6.88 16.79
N ALA A 72 -5.09 -7.74 17.14
CA ALA A 72 -3.75 -7.73 16.56
C ALA A 72 -3.77 -8.16 15.08
N PRO A 73 -2.84 -7.63 14.26
CA PRO A 73 -2.67 -8.08 12.88
C PRO A 73 -2.30 -9.56 12.82
N VAL A 74 -2.82 -10.26 11.81
CA VAL A 74 -2.54 -11.69 11.63
C VAL A 74 -1.17 -11.86 10.99
N LYS A 75 -0.30 -12.66 11.60
CA LYS A 75 1.02 -12.96 11.05
C LYS A 75 0.88 -13.91 9.85
N ILE A 76 1.01 -13.36 8.64
CA ILE A 76 1.10 -14.16 7.42
C ILE A 76 2.48 -14.82 7.39
N VAL A 77 2.55 -16.10 7.78
CA VAL A 77 3.78 -16.88 7.69
C VAL A 77 3.95 -17.34 6.25
N THR A 78 4.84 -16.68 5.51
CA THR A 78 5.30 -17.24 4.25
C THR A 78 6.19 -18.45 4.55
N LEU A 79 5.88 -19.60 3.96
CA LEU A 79 6.82 -20.71 3.92
C LEU A 79 8.11 -20.17 3.31
N ALA A 80 9.20 -20.22 4.07
CA ALA A 80 10.49 -19.74 3.60
C ALA A 80 10.85 -20.51 2.33
N LYS A 81 10.83 -19.83 1.18
CA LYS A 81 11.40 -20.39 -0.04
C LYS A 81 12.90 -20.52 0.24
N PRO A 82 13.48 -21.74 0.28
CA PRO A 82 14.91 -21.88 0.48
C PRO A 82 15.60 -21.19 -0.68
N LEU A 83 16.18 -20.02 -0.41
CA LEU A 83 17.05 -19.35 -1.35
C LEU A 83 18.35 -20.14 -1.32
N PRO A 84 18.79 -20.70 -2.46
CA PRO A 84 20.06 -21.38 -2.50
C PRO A 84 21.16 -20.36 -2.18
N LEU A 85 22.08 -20.72 -1.29
CA LEU A 85 23.24 -19.87 -1.02
C LEU A 85 24.11 -19.79 -2.29
N PRO A 86 24.87 -18.70 -2.48
CA PRO A 86 25.81 -18.58 -3.60
C PRO A 86 26.71 -19.82 -3.67
N GLY A 87 26.73 -20.50 -4.82
CA GLY A 87 27.53 -21.72 -5.03
C GLY A 87 26.87 -23.05 -4.63
N GLN A 88 25.68 -23.06 -4.03
CA GLN A 88 24.93 -24.30 -3.74
C GLN A 88 24.09 -24.82 -4.92
N LEU A 89 23.81 -23.96 -5.90
CA LEU A 89 23.18 -24.40 -7.14
C LEU A 89 24.21 -25.17 -7.94
N LYS A 90 24.08 -26.50 -8.01
CA LYS A 90 24.72 -27.27 -9.08
C LYS A 90 24.30 -26.62 -10.40
N PRO A 91 25.24 -26.37 -11.34
CA PRO A 91 24.87 -25.99 -12.69
C PRO A 91 23.88 -27.04 -13.17
N LEU A 92 22.62 -26.62 -13.37
CA LEU A 92 21.73 -27.37 -14.24
C LEU A 92 22.50 -27.48 -15.52
N HIS A 93 22.98 -28.69 -15.83
CA HIS A 93 23.45 -28.95 -17.16
C HIS A 93 22.24 -28.62 -18.01
N ALA A 94 22.30 -27.48 -18.69
CA ALA A 94 21.31 -27.08 -19.66
C ALA A 94 21.48 -28.06 -20.82
N GLY A 95 21.11 -29.32 -20.57
CA GLY A 95 20.80 -30.25 -21.62
C GLY A 95 19.84 -29.51 -22.51
N LYS A 96 20.19 -29.43 -23.79
CA LYS A 96 19.37 -28.80 -24.81
C LYS A 96 17.93 -29.19 -24.54
N ALA A 97 17.07 -28.21 -24.24
CA ALA A 97 15.67 -28.49 -23.97
C ALA A 97 15.16 -29.39 -25.11
N PRO A 98 14.40 -30.47 -24.80
CA PRO A 98 13.88 -31.34 -25.83
C PRO A 98 13.25 -30.47 -26.93
N PRO A 99 13.60 -30.70 -28.21
CA PRO A 99 13.06 -29.88 -29.29
C PRO A 99 11.54 -29.96 -29.25
N GLU A 100 10.91 -28.80 -29.42
CA GLU A 100 9.46 -28.69 -29.49
C GLU A 100 8.93 -29.59 -30.64
N PRO A 101 7.85 -30.38 -30.42
CA PRO A 101 7.29 -31.21 -31.48
C PRO A 101 6.91 -30.36 -32.69
N ALA A 102 7.32 -30.78 -33.89
CA ALA A 102 7.01 -30.05 -35.13
C ALA A 102 5.51 -30.02 -35.44
N ASP A 103 4.78 -31.08 -35.07
CA ASP A 103 3.34 -31.22 -35.27
C ASP A 103 2.53 -30.35 -34.27
N PRO A 104 1.77 -29.35 -34.75
CA PRO A 104 0.90 -28.53 -33.89
C PRO A 104 -0.10 -29.33 -33.06
N ALA A 105 -0.63 -30.45 -33.58
CA ALA A 105 -1.62 -31.26 -32.86
C ALA A 105 -1.01 -31.88 -31.61
N VAL A 106 0.22 -32.40 -31.71
CA VAL A 106 0.96 -32.97 -30.58
C VAL A 106 1.18 -31.90 -29.51
N ARG A 107 1.56 -30.68 -29.91
CA ARG A 107 1.79 -29.57 -28.98
C ARG A 107 0.54 -29.19 -28.19
N VAL A 108 -0.59 -29.02 -28.90
CA VAL A 108 -1.87 -28.67 -28.27
C VAL A 108 -2.33 -29.77 -27.31
N ASN A 109 -2.21 -31.03 -27.71
CA ASN A 109 -2.58 -32.16 -26.86
C ASN A 109 -1.69 -32.27 -25.61
N GLN A 110 -0.38 -32.02 -25.74
CA GLN A 110 0.55 -31.98 -24.60
C GLN A 110 0.22 -30.82 -23.65
N ALA A 111 -0.06 -29.63 -24.17
CA ALA A 111 -0.43 -28.47 -23.37
C ALA A 111 -1.73 -28.72 -22.59
N ASN A 112 -2.77 -29.23 -23.25
CA ASN A 112 -4.04 -29.57 -22.61
C ASN A 112 -3.87 -30.67 -21.57
N ALA A 113 -3.05 -31.69 -21.85
CA ALA A 113 -2.75 -32.74 -20.88
C ALA A 113 -2.01 -32.21 -19.65
N ALA A 114 -1.09 -31.26 -19.82
CA ALA A 114 -0.36 -30.62 -18.73
C ALA A 114 -1.24 -29.66 -17.90
N ALA A 115 -2.20 -28.99 -18.54
CA ALA A 115 -3.14 -28.09 -17.87
C ALA A 115 -4.29 -28.82 -17.14
N ARG A 116 -4.45 -30.13 -17.36
CA ARG A 116 -5.54 -30.93 -16.82
C ARG A 116 -5.38 -31.19 -15.33
N VAL A 117 -6.41 -30.85 -14.58
CA VAL A 117 -6.53 -31.13 -13.14
C VAL A 117 -7.57 -32.22 -12.94
N GLN A 118 -7.12 -33.35 -12.42
CA GLN A 118 -7.98 -34.51 -12.13
C GLN A 118 -8.44 -34.48 -10.66
N PRO A 119 -9.61 -35.06 -10.35
CA PRO A 119 -10.04 -35.21 -8.97
C PRO A 119 -9.05 -36.10 -8.21
N VAL A 120 -8.73 -35.70 -6.98
CA VAL A 120 -7.82 -36.42 -6.09
C VAL A 120 -8.50 -36.65 -4.76
N ARG A 121 -8.16 -37.75 -4.08
CA ARG A 121 -8.77 -38.15 -2.81
C ARG A 121 -8.76 -37.02 -1.78
N ASP A 122 -7.61 -36.36 -1.62
CA ASP A 122 -7.44 -35.29 -0.62
C ASP A 122 -8.13 -33.97 -1.00
N GLY A 123 -8.71 -33.90 -2.21
CA GLY A 123 -9.50 -32.77 -2.66
C GLY A 123 -10.99 -32.90 -2.33
N PHE A 124 -11.45 -34.01 -1.77
CA PHE A 124 -12.85 -34.15 -1.36
C PHE A 124 -13.07 -33.65 0.07
N ILE A 125 -14.02 -32.73 0.23
CA ILE A 125 -14.61 -32.36 1.52
C ILE A 125 -16.04 -32.89 1.51
N ASN A 126 -16.30 -33.95 2.28
CA ASN A 126 -17.52 -34.75 2.17
C ASN A 126 -17.73 -35.22 0.70
N ALA A 127 -18.87 -34.92 0.09
CA ALA A 127 -19.18 -35.28 -1.30
C ALA A 127 -18.79 -34.20 -2.34
N VAL A 128 -18.07 -33.15 -1.91
CA VAL A 128 -17.69 -32.02 -2.76
C VAL A 128 -16.22 -32.16 -3.15
N GLN A 129 -15.93 -32.23 -4.45
CA GLN A 129 -14.57 -32.08 -4.94
C GLN A 129 -14.20 -30.60 -4.95
N VAL A 130 -13.10 -30.27 -4.29
CA VAL A 130 -12.56 -28.92 -4.20
C VAL A 130 -11.25 -28.86 -4.96
N TYR A 131 -11.20 -28.04 -6.01
CA TYR A 131 -10.00 -27.82 -6.81
C TYR A 131 -9.27 -26.54 -6.37
N PRO A 132 -7.93 -26.51 -6.36
CA PRO A 132 -7.21 -25.25 -6.27
C PRO A 132 -7.38 -24.48 -7.59
N PHE A 133 -7.95 -23.28 -7.54
CA PHE A 133 -8.14 -22.48 -8.75
C PHE A 133 -6.79 -21.98 -9.30
N SER A 134 -6.57 -22.28 -10.57
CA SER A 134 -5.50 -21.78 -11.43
C SER A 134 -6.12 -21.30 -12.75
N GLY A 135 -5.75 -20.11 -13.20
CA GLY A 135 -6.13 -19.63 -14.54
C GLY A 135 -5.59 -20.57 -15.63
N GLY A 136 -6.42 -20.88 -16.64
CA GLY A 136 -6.04 -21.73 -17.78
C GLY A 136 -5.99 -23.24 -17.49
N ALA A 137 -6.31 -23.68 -16.28
CA ALA A 137 -6.40 -25.11 -15.95
C ALA A 137 -7.69 -25.73 -16.52
N LEU A 138 -7.62 -27.01 -16.91
CA LEU A 138 -8.75 -27.80 -17.40
C LEU A 138 -9.23 -28.75 -16.29
N TYR A 139 -10.35 -28.42 -15.64
CA TYR A 139 -10.86 -29.19 -14.50
C TYR A 139 -11.74 -30.35 -14.98
N GLN A 140 -11.38 -31.58 -14.60
CA GLN A 140 -12.22 -32.73 -14.94
C GLN A 140 -13.44 -32.84 -14.03
N VAL A 141 -14.60 -33.09 -14.64
CA VAL A 141 -15.85 -33.33 -13.94
C VAL A 141 -16.51 -34.59 -14.47
N TYR A 142 -16.80 -35.51 -13.57
CA TYR A 142 -17.44 -36.78 -13.87
C TYR A 142 -18.93 -36.72 -13.56
N GLY A 143 -19.75 -37.01 -14.57
CA GLY A 143 -21.19 -37.17 -14.45
C GLY A 143 -21.63 -38.59 -14.79
N ALA A 144 -22.88 -38.93 -14.45
CA ALA A 144 -23.51 -40.18 -14.86
C ALA A 144 -24.97 -39.93 -15.24
N PRO A 145 -25.55 -40.67 -16.20
CA PRO A 145 -26.96 -40.54 -16.54
C PRO A 145 -27.87 -40.71 -15.33
N GLY A 146 -28.90 -39.87 -15.24
CA GLY A 146 -29.84 -39.86 -14.11
C GLY A 146 -29.33 -39.14 -12.86
N GLN A 147 -28.06 -38.74 -12.81
CA GLN A 147 -27.48 -37.96 -11.72
C GLN A 147 -27.18 -36.53 -12.17
N ILE A 148 -27.37 -35.57 -11.26
CA ILE A 148 -26.97 -34.17 -11.48
C ILE A 148 -25.65 -33.96 -10.76
N THR A 149 -24.68 -33.39 -11.47
CA THR A 149 -23.44 -32.88 -10.88
C THR A 149 -23.57 -31.37 -10.74
N ASP A 150 -23.45 -30.88 -9.51
CA ASP A 150 -23.44 -29.45 -9.19
C ASP A 150 -22.03 -28.86 -9.38
N VAL A 151 -21.95 -27.67 -9.96
CA VAL A 151 -20.71 -26.89 -10.08
C VAL A 151 -20.95 -25.56 -9.38
N ALA A 152 -20.44 -25.45 -8.16
CA ALA A 152 -20.64 -24.31 -7.28
C ALA A 152 -19.52 -23.28 -7.46
N LEU A 153 -19.89 -22.06 -7.86
CA LEU A 153 -18.96 -20.93 -8.03
C LEU A 153 -18.65 -20.25 -6.69
N GLN A 154 -17.78 -19.23 -6.71
CA GLN A 154 -17.45 -18.48 -5.50
C GLN A 154 -18.65 -17.69 -4.98
N GLU A 155 -18.70 -17.45 -3.67
CA GLU A 155 -19.68 -16.54 -3.07
C GLU A 155 -19.51 -15.11 -3.60
N GLY A 156 -20.64 -14.52 -4.00
CA GLY A 156 -20.73 -13.19 -4.60
C GLY A 156 -20.18 -13.10 -6.03
N GLU A 157 -19.88 -14.22 -6.69
CA GLU A 157 -19.51 -14.27 -8.10
C GLU A 157 -20.78 -14.35 -8.97
N GLN A 158 -20.76 -13.67 -10.12
CA GLN A 158 -21.93 -13.54 -11.00
C GLN A 158 -21.58 -13.98 -12.42
N LEU A 159 -22.53 -14.60 -13.11
CA LEU A 159 -22.41 -14.87 -14.53
C LEU A 159 -22.51 -13.57 -15.33
N VAL A 160 -21.62 -13.36 -16.31
CA VAL A 160 -21.59 -12.11 -17.10
C VAL A 160 -21.53 -12.35 -18.60
N GLY A 161 -22.12 -11.43 -19.36
CA GLY A 161 -22.15 -11.45 -20.81
C GLY A 161 -23.33 -12.23 -21.39
N SER A 162 -23.41 -12.28 -22.72
CA SER A 162 -24.40 -13.08 -23.45
C SER A 162 -23.87 -14.50 -23.62
N GLY A 163 -24.56 -15.49 -23.02
CA GLY A 163 -24.10 -16.89 -23.02
C GLY A 163 -22.92 -17.13 -22.09
N PRO A 164 -23.04 -16.83 -20.77
CA PRO A 164 -21.96 -17.01 -19.81
C PRO A 164 -21.56 -18.48 -19.63
N VAL A 165 -22.44 -19.41 -20.01
CA VAL A 165 -22.22 -20.85 -19.94
C VAL A 165 -22.31 -21.43 -21.35
N ALA A 166 -21.21 -22.05 -21.82
CA ALA A 166 -21.13 -22.62 -23.16
C ALA A 166 -20.55 -24.04 -23.11
N ALA A 167 -21.21 -24.99 -23.77
CA ALA A 167 -20.73 -26.37 -23.87
C ALA A 167 -20.56 -26.81 -25.32
N GLY A 168 -19.59 -27.69 -25.56
CA GLY A 168 -19.33 -28.24 -26.89
C GLY A 168 -20.41 -29.21 -27.39
N ASP A 169 -21.16 -29.83 -26.47
CA ASP A 169 -22.24 -30.77 -26.79
C ASP A 169 -23.48 -30.51 -25.92
N THR A 170 -24.36 -29.65 -26.39
CA THR A 170 -25.60 -29.27 -25.68
C THR A 170 -26.78 -30.22 -25.94
N VAL A 171 -26.64 -31.16 -26.88
CA VAL A 171 -27.70 -32.14 -27.19
C VAL A 171 -27.64 -33.29 -26.19
N ARG A 172 -26.44 -33.74 -25.83
CA ARG A 172 -26.24 -34.87 -24.92
C ARG A 172 -25.85 -34.45 -23.51
N TRP A 173 -25.64 -33.16 -23.28
CA TRP A 173 -25.47 -32.59 -21.94
C TRP A 173 -26.55 -31.56 -21.67
N ILE A 174 -27.34 -31.83 -20.64
CA ILE A 174 -28.33 -30.90 -20.12
C ILE A 174 -27.61 -30.01 -19.10
N ILE A 175 -27.70 -28.71 -19.30
CA ILE A 175 -27.06 -27.69 -18.46
C ILE A 175 -28.13 -26.72 -18.00
N GLY A 176 -28.11 -26.38 -16.72
CA GLY A 176 -28.90 -25.30 -16.17
C GLY A 176 -28.12 -24.57 -15.09
N ASP A 177 -28.54 -23.36 -14.75
CA ASP A 177 -28.00 -22.59 -13.65
C ASP A 177 -29.06 -22.34 -12.58
N THR A 178 -28.62 -22.23 -11.34
CA THR A 178 -29.45 -21.86 -10.21
C THR A 178 -28.63 -21.10 -9.17
N GLU A 179 -29.28 -20.59 -8.14
CA GLU A 179 -28.68 -19.73 -7.14
C GLU A 179 -29.04 -20.22 -5.74
N SER A 180 -28.10 -20.12 -4.81
CA SER A 180 -28.34 -20.37 -3.40
C SER A 180 -27.81 -19.21 -2.55
N GLY A 181 -28.28 -19.10 -1.30
CA GLY A 181 -27.89 -18.00 -0.41
C GLY A 181 -28.55 -16.66 -0.75
N ALA A 182 -28.19 -15.62 0.00
CA ALA A 182 -28.76 -14.28 -0.16
C ALA A 182 -27.71 -13.17 0.07
N GLY A 183 -27.88 -12.03 -0.61
CA GLY A 183 -26.99 -10.88 -0.49
C GLY A 183 -25.53 -11.23 -0.79
N ALA A 184 -24.63 -10.92 0.13
CA ALA A 184 -23.20 -11.20 -0.02
C ALA A 184 -22.82 -12.69 0.01
N THR A 185 -23.72 -13.57 0.46
CA THR A 185 -23.52 -15.04 0.51
C THR A 185 -24.13 -15.76 -0.70
N LYS A 186 -24.68 -15.01 -1.65
CA LYS A 186 -25.29 -15.57 -2.86
C LYS A 186 -24.23 -16.34 -3.66
N LYS A 187 -24.59 -17.54 -4.12
CA LYS A 187 -23.73 -18.46 -4.87
C LYS A 187 -24.45 -18.94 -6.12
N ILE A 188 -23.76 -18.93 -7.24
CA ILE A 188 -24.25 -19.49 -8.49
C ILE A 188 -23.83 -20.97 -8.59
N HIS A 189 -24.75 -21.78 -9.06
CA HIS A 189 -24.60 -23.21 -9.28
C HIS A 189 -24.85 -23.53 -10.75
N ILE A 190 -23.95 -24.24 -11.40
CA ILE A 190 -24.17 -24.79 -12.74
C ILE A 190 -24.44 -26.29 -12.60
N LEU A 191 -25.65 -26.70 -12.96
CA LEU A 191 -26.10 -28.08 -12.91
C LEU A 191 -25.81 -28.75 -14.25
N VAL A 192 -25.04 -29.83 -14.24
CA VAL A 192 -24.71 -30.59 -15.44
C VAL A 192 -25.24 -32.02 -15.34
N LYS A 193 -25.85 -32.51 -16.41
CA LYS A 193 -26.38 -33.88 -16.49
C LYS A 193 -26.18 -34.48 -17.89
N PRO A 194 -25.41 -35.57 -18.04
CA PRO A 194 -25.31 -36.28 -19.30
C PRO A 194 -26.55 -37.11 -19.58
N THR A 195 -26.88 -37.32 -20.85
CA THR A 195 -28.01 -38.18 -21.26
C THR A 195 -27.60 -39.65 -21.47
N ARG A 196 -26.30 -39.93 -21.64
CA ARG A 196 -25.72 -41.26 -21.91
C ARG A 196 -24.32 -41.39 -21.31
N PRO A 197 -23.83 -42.61 -21.02
CA PRO A 197 -22.44 -42.83 -20.65
C PRO A 197 -21.48 -42.57 -21.83
N ASP A 198 -20.18 -42.59 -21.57
CA ASP A 198 -19.09 -42.51 -22.56
C ASP A 198 -19.10 -41.24 -23.43
N LEU A 199 -19.53 -40.13 -22.83
CA LEU A 199 -19.50 -38.81 -23.44
C LEU A 199 -18.31 -38.01 -22.91
N VAL A 200 -17.65 -37.30 -23.80
CA VAL A 200 -16.62 -36.32 -23.46
C VAL A 200 -16.95 -35.01 -24.17
N THR A 201 -17.01 -33.92 -23.42
CA THR A 201 -17.18 -32.57 -23.97
C THR A 201 -16.51 -31.55 -23.06
N ASN A 202 -16.48 -30.29 -23.48
CA ASN A 202 -16.03 -29.18 -22.65
C ASN A 202 -17.19 -28.28 -22.22
N LEU A 203 -16.99 -27.59 -21.10
CA LEU A 203 -17.86 -26.54 -20.60
C LEU A 203 -17.01 -25.32 -20.21
N VAL A 204 -17.41 -24.15 -20.66
CA VAL A 204 -16.80 -22.86 -20.34
C VAL A 204 -17.81 -22.04 -19.56
N VAL A 205 -17.38 -21.49 -18.42
CA VAL A 205 -18.20 -20.62 -17.58
C VAL A 205 -17.48 -19.30 -17.38
N ASN A 206 -18.09 -18.20 -17.81
CA ASN A 206 -17.57 -16.84 -17.68
C ASN A 206 -18.30 -16.08 -16.58
N THR A 207 -17.53 -15.46 -15.69
CA THR A 207 -18.03 -14.70 -14.55
C THR A 207 -17.45 -13.29 -14.49
N ASP A 208 -17.93 -12.48 -13.56
CA ASP A 208 -17.38 -11.15 -13.26
C ASP A 208 -15.95 -11.19 -12.72
N ARG A 209 -15.45 -12.36 -12.30
CA ARG A 209 -14.12 -12.53 -11.71
C ARG A 209 -13.16 -13.34 -12.57
N ARG A 210 -13.64 -14.40 -13.25
CA ARG A 210 -12.78 -15.38 -13.93
C ARG A 210 -13.53 -16.22 -14.96
N THR A 211 -12.75 -17.05 -15.66
CA THR A 211 -13.26 -18.07 -16.58
C THR A 211 -12.89 -19.46 -16.06
N TYR A 212 -13.87 -20.35 -16.01
CA TYR A 212 -13.66 -21.77 -15.69
C TYR A 212 -13.69 -22.58 -16.97
N LEU A 213 -12.69 -23.46 -17.13
CA LEU A 213 -12.60 -24.42 -18.23
C LEU A 213 -12.76 -25.83 -17.66
N LEU A 214 -13.83 -26.51 -18.04
CA LEU A 214 -14.16 -27.84 -17.53
C LEU A 214 -14.12 -28.87 -18.66
N GLU A 215 -13.59 -30.05 -18.36
CA GLU A 215 -13.70 -31.25 -19.18
C GLU A 215 -14.76 -32.17 -18.56
N LEU A 216 -15.92 -32.26 -19.20
CA LEU A 216 -17.02 -33.11 -18.75
C LEU A 216 -16.83 -34.54 -19.28
N ARG A 217 -16.93 -35.53 -18.40
CA ARG A 217 -16.86 -36.95 -18.74
C ARG A 217 -18.07 -37.68 -18.16
N SER A 218 -18.79 -38.40 -19.00
CA SER A 218 -19.90 -39.24 -18.57
C SER A 218 -19.44 -40.68 -18.36
N THR A 219 -19.80 -41.29 -17.24
CA THR A 219 -19.56 -42.71 -16.95
C THR A 219 -20.89 -43.44 -16.78
N GLU A 220 -20.87 -44.77 -16.66
CA GLU A 220 -22.09 -45.57 -16.45
C GLU A 220 -22.80 -45.25 -15.13
N THR A 221 -22.04 -45.13 -14.03
CA THR A 221 -22.61 -45.03 -12.67
C THR A 221 -21.90 -44.03 -11.78
N THR A 222 -20.63 -43.70 -12.06
CA THR A 222 -19.80 -42.86 -11.19
C THR A 222 -19.99 -41.39 -11.55
N TYR A 223 -20.35 -40.59 -10.56
CA TYR A 223 -20.53 -39.15 -10.72
C TYR A 223 -19.96 -38.40 -9.52
N MET A 224 -19.70 -37.13 -9.72
CA MET A 224 -19.36 -36.19 -8.66
C MET A 224 -20.65 -35.49 -8.24
N ALA A 225 -20.95 -35.45 -6.94
CA ALA A 225 -22.16 -34.77 -6.46
C ALA A 225 -22.03 -33.25 -6.61
N SER A 226 -20.88 -32.69 -6.23
CA SER A 226 -20.59 -31.27 -6.40
C SER A 226 -19.10 -31.01 -6.64
N VAL A 227 -18.81 -29.95 -7.39
CA VAL A 227 -17.47 -29.43 -7.68
C VAL A 227 -17.42 -27.97 -7.26
N SER A 228 -16.34 -27.57 -6.60
CA SER A 228 -16.07 -26.18 -6.22
C SER A 228 -14.57 -25.89 -6.25
N TRP A 229 -14.20 -24.64 -5.99
CA TRP A 229 -12.80 -24.23 -5.97
C TRP A 229 -12.42 -23.52 -4.68
N GLN A 230 -11.15 -23.71 -4.30
CA GLN A 230 -10.45 -22.83 -3.38
C GLN A 230 -9.67 -21.77 -4.16
N TYR A 231 -9.58 -20.57 -3.59
CA TYR A 231 -8.98 -19.40 -4.25
C TYR A 231 -7.82 -18.84 -3.39
N PRO A 232 -6.63 -19.45 -3.44
CA PRO A 232 -5.52 -19.09 -2.55
C PRO A 232 -5.06 -17.64 -2.71
N GLU A 233 -5.08 -17.10 -3.93
CA GLU A 233 -4.68 -15.72 -4.19
C GLU A 233 -5.64 -14.71 -3.55
N ASP A 234 -6.96 -14.95 -3.68
CA ASP A 234 -8.00 -14.11 -3.07
C ASP A 234 -7.86 -14.09 -1.54
N GLN A 235 -7.59 -15.25 -0.93
CA GLN A 235 -7.38 -15.37 0.52
C GLN A 235 -6.17 -14.55 0.98
N LEU A 236 -5.06 -14.59 0.26
CA LEU A 236 -3.87 -13.81 0.59
C LEU A 236 -4.12 -12.30 0.47
N ILE A 237 -4.86 -11.87 -0.56
CA ILE A 237 -5.23 -10.47 -0.76
C ILE A 237 -6.15 -10.00 0.38
N ALA A 238 -7.13 -10.81 0.77
CA ALA A 238 -8.04 -10.50 1.87
C ALA A 238 -7.28 -10.32 3.19
N LEU A 239 -6.35 -11.24 3.51
CA LEU A 239 -5.49 -11.14 4.70
C LEU A 239 -4.62 -9.88 4.70
N ARG A 240 -4.02 -9.54 3.55
CA ARG A 240 -3.22 -8.30 3.41
C ARG A 240 -4.07 -7.05 3.63
N ARG A 241 -5.29 -7.00 3.09
CA ARG A 241 -6.23 -5.88 3.31
C ARG A 241 -6.62 -5.76 4.78
N GLN A 242 -6.95 -6.88 5.43
CA GLN A 242 -7.28 -6.91 6.85
C GLN A 242 -6.13 -6.38 7.72
N ASN A 243 -4.90 -6.80 7.43
CA ASN A 243 -3.72 -6.30 8.13
C ASN A 243 -3.52 -4.79 7.91
N ALA A 244 -3.69 -4.28 6.68
CA ALA A 244 -3.58 -2.86 6.40
C ALA A 244 -4.63 -2.03 7.17
N VAL A 245 -5.87 -2.53 7.29
CA VAL A 245 -6.91 -1.89 8.10
C VAL A 245 -6.53 -1.91 9.57
N ALA A 246 -6.10 -3.05 10.11
CA ALA A 246 -5.66 -3.17 11.51
C ALA A 246 -4.46 -2.24 11.83
N GLU A 247 -3.46 -2.17 10.95
CA GLU A 247 -2.32 -1.27 11.08
C GLU A 247 -2.72 0.20 11.00
N SER A 248 -3.72 0.55 10.19
CA SER A 248 -4.24 1.92 10.11
C SER A 248 -5.02 2.31 11.37
N ALA A 249 -5.79 1.38 11.94
CA ALA A 249 -6.57 1.57 13.16
C ALA A 249 -5.72 1.48 14.44
N ALA A 250 -4.49 0.97 14.35
CA ALA A 250 -3.58 0.90 15.49
C ALA A 250 -3.29 2.29 16.07
N PRO A 251 -3.43 2.49 17.39
CA PRO A 251 -3.17 3.76 18.04
C PRO A 251 -1.69 4.12 17.97
N ILE A 252 -1.37 5.42 17.86
CA ILE A 252 0.02 5.93 17.83
C ILE A 252 0.74 5.60 19.14
N ALA A 253 0.01 5.65 20.25
CA ALA A 253 0.42 5.12 21.55
C ALA A 253 -0.79 4.53 22.28
N ALA A 254 -0.58 3.42 22.97
CA ALA A 254 -1.60 2.80 23.80
C ALA A 254 -1.85 3.64 25.06
N GLY A 255 -3.12 3.78 25.47
CA GLY A 255 -3.49 4.48 26.69
C GLY A 255 -3.52 6.00 26.62
N VAL A 256 -3.45 6.61 25.42
CA VAL A 256 -3.60 8.07 25.26
C VAL A 256 -5.08 8.44 25.39
N ASP A 257 -5.41 9.14 26.47
CA ASP A 257 -6.70 9.81 26.61
C ASP A 257 -6.67 11.14 25.85
N VAL A 258 -7.45 11.22 24.76
CA VAL A 258 -7.53 12.42 23.92
C VAL A 258 -8.02 13.65 24.71
N SER A 259 -8.78 13.44 25.79
CA SER A 259 -9.28 14.52 26.64
C SER A 259 -8.24 15.06 27.64
N ALA A 260 -7.14 14.34 27.85
CA ALA A 260 -6.06 14.69 28.78
C ALA A 260 -4.80 15.25 28.08
N LEU A 261 -4.88 15.60 26.80
CA LEU A 261 -3.74 16.12 26.03
C LEU A 261 -3.45 17.60 26.36
N ASN A 262 -2.19 17.90 26.67
CA ASN A 262 -1.71 19.24 26.97
C ASN A 262 -0.93 19.83 25.78
N PHE A 263 -1.46 20.91 25.19
CA PHE A 263 -0.86 21.62 24.05
C PHE A 263 -0.03 22.83 24.52
N ARG A 264 0.97 22.58 25.36
CA ARG A 264 1.77 23.61 26.05
C ARG A 264 3.21 23.74 25.53
N TYR A 265 3.46 23.34 24.29
CA TYR A 265 4.78 23.48 23.65
C TYR A 265 4.72 24.41 22.44
N ALA A 266 5.60 25.41 22.43
CA ALA A 266 5.84 26.27 21.28
C ALA A 266 7.02 25.74 20.46
N ILE A 267 6.89 25.77 19.14
CA ILE A 267 7.96 25.41 18.21
C ILE A 267 8.60 26.70 17.69
N GLN A 268 9.92 26.83 17.89
CA GLN A 268 10.73 28.02 17.58
C GLN A 268 11.95 27.64 16.74
N GLY A 269 12.61 28.62 16.12
CA GLY A 269 13.82 28.41 15.32
C GLY A 269 13.54 28.30 13.82
N ASP A 270 14.37 27.52 13.12
CA ASP A 270 14.37 27.44 11.66
C ASP A 270 13.08 26.83 11.08
N ASN A 271 12.93 26.96 9.75
CA ASN A 271 11.82 26.37 8.99
C ASN A 271 12.27 25.36 7.91
N PRO A 272 12.95 24.26 8.28
CA PRO A 272 13.29 23.19 7.35
C PRO A 272 12.06 22.35 6.97
N ALA A 273 12.16 21.56 5.90
CA ALA A 273 11.06 20.67 5.45
C ALA A 273 10.63 19.63 6.51
N TRP A 274 11.54 19.27 7.42
CA TRP A 274 11.28 18.37 8.54
C TRP A 274 10.75 19.08 9.80
N ARG A 275 10.47 20.39 9.76
CA ARG A 275 10.02 21.12 10.97
C ARG A 275 8.76 20.46 11.55
N PRO A 276 8.71 20.17 12.87
CA PRO A 276 7.49 19.72 13.53
C PRO A 276 6.32 20.66 13.26
N LEU A 277 5.12 20.08 13.17
CA LEU A 277 3.87 20.81 13.03
C LEU A 277 3.33 21.24 14.40
N ARG A 278 3.41 20.34 15.39
CA ARG A 278 3.02 20.60 16.78
C ARG A 278 3.75 19.69 17.75
N ALA A 279 3.77 20.06 19.02
CA ALA A 279 4.17 19.19 20.12
C ALA A 279 3.16 19.31 21.28
N PHE A 280 2.88 18.19 21.94
CA PHE A 280 1.93 18.09 23.04
C PHE A 280 2.31 16.93 23.96
N ASP A 281 1.76 16.88 25.17
CA ASP A 281 2.01 15.78 26.11
C ASP A 281 0.71 15.19 26.68
N ASP A 282 0.79 13.99 27.24
CA ASP A 282 -0.29 13.31 27.98
C ASP A 282 -0.06 13.31 29.50
N GLY A 283 0.81 14.21 30.01
CA GLY A 283 1.27 14.23 31.40
C GLY A 283 2.38 13.22 31.72
N SER A 284 2.68 12.27 30.82
CA SER A 284 3.78 11.31 30.99
C SER A 284 4.78 11.32 29.83
N LYS A 285 4.27 11.47 28.62
CA LYS A 285 5.00 11.37 27.35
C LYS A 285 4.78 12.62 26.53
N VAL A 286 5.80 13.01 25.79
CA VAL A 286 5.71 14.09 24.81
C VAL A 286 5.61 13.50 23.41
N TYR A 287 4.63 13.97 22.65
CA TYR A 287 4.39 13.63 21.26
C TYR A 287 4.76 14.83 20.40
N ILE A 288 5.68 14.61 19.46
CA ILE A 288 6.12 15.62 18.49
C ILE A 288 5.64 15.17 17.12
N GLU A 289 4.70 15.91 16.54
CA GLU A 289 4.14 15.61 15.22
C GLU A 289 4.96 16.28 14.13
N PHE A 290 5.37 15.50 13.13
CA PHE A 290 6.05 15.95 11.93
C PHE A 290 5.15 15.89 10.70
N PRO A 291 5.51 16.57 9.59
CA PRO A 291 4.85 16.36 8.31
C PRO A 291 4.86 14.89 7.90
N THR A 292 3.78 14.39 7.30
CA THR A 292 3.67 12.97 6.88
C THR A 292 4.77 12.53 5.90
N GLY A 293 5.31 13.49 5.14
CA GLY A 293 6.45 13.31 4.23
C GLY A 293 7.82 13.18 4.90
N ILE A 294 7.94 13.32 6.23
CA ILE A 294 9.24 13.24 6.92
C ILE A 294 9.99 11.93 6.66
N ARG A 295 9.26 10.84 6.36
CA ARG A 295 9.84 9.54 6.01
C ARG A 295 10.61 9.50 4.69
N GLN A 296 10.48 10.53 3.86
CA GLN A 296 11.20 10.64 2.58
C GLN A 296 12.59 11.28 2.73
N GLY A 297 12.85 11.96 3.85
CA GLY A 297 14.10 12.65 4.12
C GLY A 297 14.79 12.15 5.39
N GLU A 298 15.91 12.79 5.71
CA GLU A 298 16.62 12.54 6.96
C GLU A 298 15.84 13.09 8.15
N THR A 299 15.80 12.31 9.23
CA THR A 299 15.04 12.64 10.43
C THR A 299 15.96 13.22 11.51
N PRO A 300 15.68 14.43 12.03
CA PRO A 300 16.57 15.09 12.99
C PRO A 300 16.66 14.29 14.30
N PRO A 301 17.86 14.12 14.90
CA PRO A 301 18.00 13.70 16.29
C PRO A 301 17.42 14.73 17.27
N LEU A 302 16.83 14.24 18.37
CA LEU A 302 16.19 15.05 19.42
C LEU A 302 17.08 15.12 20.67
N PHE A 303 17.38 16.35 21.11
CA PHE A 303 18.16 16.62 22.33
C PHE A 303 17.31 17.38 23.33
N VAL A 304 17.23 16.93 24.57
CA VAL A 304 16.59 17.71 25.64
C VAL A 304 17.60 18.69 26.23
N ILE A 305 17.17 19.92 26.45
CA ILE A 305 17.99 20.97 27.08
C ILE A 305 17.71 20.97 28.58
N GLY A 306 18.72 20.65 29.38
CA GLY A 306 18.65 20.64 30.83
C GLY A 306 18.68 22.05 31.46
N PRO A 307 18.41 22.16 32.77
CA PRO A 307 18.30 23.44 33.48
C PRO A 307 19.54 24.35 33.38
N ALA A 308 20.73 23.77 33.23
CA ALA A 308 22.00 24.48 33.06
C ALA A 308 22.33 24.80 31.58
N GLY A 309 21.39 24.58 30.66
CA GLY A 309 21.54 24.77 29.22
C GLY A 309 22.38 23.69 28.51
N GLY A 310 22.61 22.54 29.16
CA GLY A 310 23.31 21.40 28.55
C GLY A 310 22.35 20.55 27.70
N SER A 311 22.81 20.04 26.56
CA SER A 311 22.02 19.19 25.67
C SER A 311 22.28 17.71 25.95
N GLU A 312 21.22 16.94 26.20
CA GLU A 312 21.25 15.50 26.45
C GLU A 312 20.50 14.78 25.33
N LEU A 313 21.11 13.73 24.75
CA LEU A 313 20.41 12.86 23.82
C LEU A 313 19.42 11.99 24.60
N VAL A 314 18.15 11.99 24.20
CA VAL A 314 17.12 11.19 24.86
C VAL A 314 16.70 10.01 24.01
N ASN A 315 16.28 8.95 24.67
CA ASN A 315 15.59 7.86 23.99
C ASN A 315 14.19 8.33 23.58
N TYR A 316 13.90 8.19 22.30
CA TYR A 316 12.57 8.44 21.73
C TYR A 316 12.22 7.29 20.80
N ARG A 317 10.91 7.12 20.59
CA ARG A 317 10.35 6.13 19.68
C ARG A 317 9.73 6.85 18.49
N VAL A 318 9.93 6.30 17.29
CA VAL A 318 9.32 6.84 16.07
C VAL A 318 8.12 5.97 15.72
N ASN A 319 6.93 6.57 15.63
CA ASN A 319 5.73 5.90 15.14
C ASN A 319 5.05 6.79 14.08
N ARG A 320 4.94 6.29 12.85
CA ARG A 320 4.47 7.05 11.67
C ARG A 320 5.27 8.36 11.51
N ASN A 321 4.64 9.50 11.71
CA ASN A 321 5.21 10.85 11.65
C ASN A 321 5.35 11.47 13.05
N TYR A 322 5.34 10.67 14.11
CA TYR A 322 5.46 11.12 15.48
C TYR A 322 6.77 10.65 16.12
N TYR A 323 7.43 11.55 16.83
CA TYR A 323 8.39 11.16 17.86
C TYR A 323 7.67 11.12 19.20
N ILE A 324 7.90 10.05 19.95
CA ILE A 324 7.31 9.79 21.26
C ILE A 324 8.46 9.73 22.27
N VAL A 325 8.45 10.67 23.21
CA VAL A 325 9.47 10.79 24.26
C VAL A 325 8.85 10.35 25.57
N ASP A 326 9.48 9.39 26.26
CA ASP A 326 8.96 8.78 27.49
C ASP A 326 9.17 9.63 28.77
N ARG A 327 9.41 10.94 28.60
CA ARG A 327 9.53 11.91 29.69
C ARG A 327 9.09 13.30 29.24
N LEU A 328 8.59 14.10 30.19
CA LEU A 328 8.36 15.52 30.00
C LEU A 328 9.68 16.31 30.01
N PHE A 329 9.71 17.46 29.32
CA PHE A 329 10.87 18.34 29.31
C PHE A 329 10.47 19.82 29.22
N ALA A 330 11.33 20.72 29.72
CA ALA A 330 11.12 22.16 29.61
C ALA A 330 11.45 22.69 28.21
N ALA A 331 12.55 22.20 27.61
CA ALA A 331 12.88 22.48 26.22
C ALA A 331 13.63 21.31 25.57
N ALA A 332 13.44 21.16 24.27
CA ALA A 332 14.21 20.26 23.43
C ALA A 332 14.64 20.98 22.14
N GLU A 333 15.71 20.49 21.53
CA GLU A 333 16.28 20.96 20.27
C GLU A 333 16.38 19.79 19.30
N LEU A 334 15.87 20.02 18.10
CA LEU A 334 16.07 19.20 16.91
C LEU A 334 17.12 19.90 16.06
N ARG A 335 18.15 19.17 15.66
CA ARG A 335 19.22 19.69 14.79
C ARG A 335 19.56 18.71 13.70
N LEU A 336 19.76 19.21 12.49
CA LEU A 336 20.15 18.41 11.34
C LEU A 336 20.92 19.28 10.34
N GLY A 337 22.00 18.74 9.78
CA GLY A 337 22.92 19.43 8.88
C GLY A 337 24.37 19.40 9.39
N ASP A 338 25.28 19.93 8.59
CA ASP A 338 26.71 19.93 8.86
C ASP A 338 27.13 21.26 9.52
N ALA A 339 28.43 21.42 9.84
CA ALA A 339 28.93 22.59 10.57
C ALA A 339 28.52 23.96 9.98
N ASP A 340 28.37 24.04 8.66
CA ASP A 340 28.01 25.28 7.95
C ASP A 340 26.52 25.37 7.54
N SER A 341 25.74 24.29 7.73
CA SER A 341 24.35 24.18 7.25
C SER A 341 23.36 23.67 8.30
N GLU A 342 23.79 23.49 9.55
CA GLU A 342 22.97 23.01 10.65
C GLU A 342 21.72 23.87 10.84
N ARG A 343 20.56 23.23 10.69
CA ARG A 343 19.26 23.83 10.98
C ARG A 343 18.80 23.38 12.36
N ARG A 344 18.32 24.33 13.17
CA ARG A 344 17.90 24.09 14.55
C ARG A 344 16.46 24.51 14.78
N VAL A 345 15.67 23.60 15.33
CA VAL A 345 14.28 23.85 15.74
C VAL A 345 14.16 23.50 17.21
N ARG A 346 13.64 24.43 18.02
CA ARG A 346 13.42 24.25 19.45
C ARG A 346 11.95 24.02 19.75
N ILE A 347 11.70 23.17 20.72
CA ILE A 347 10.38 22.87 21.26
C ILE A 347 10.43 23.28 22.73
N VAL A 348 9.70 24.32 23.12
CA VAL A 348 9.81 24.97 24.42
C VAL A 348 8.46 24.99 25.11
N ARG A 349 8.40 24.59 26.38
CA ARG A 349 7.18 24.62 27.18
C ARG A 349 6.77 26.08 27.47
N THR A 350 5.49 26.40 27.33
CA THR A 350 4.97 27.78 27.41
C THR A 350 4.41 28.16 28.77
N ASP A 351 4.19 27.18 29.65
CA ASP A 351 3.66 27.35 31.01
C ASP A 351 4.74 27.60 32.08
N GLY A 352 6.01 27.60 31.67
CA GLY A 352 7.14 27.83 32.57
C GLY A 352 7.38 29.31 32.88
N ARG A 353 7.99 29.59 34.03
CA ARG A 353 8.36 30.95 34.46
C ARG A 353 9.71 31.35 33.83
N PRO A 354 9.88 32.60 33.36
CA PRO A 354 11.17 33.09 32.90
C PRO A 354 12.19 33.02 34.04
N ARG A 355 13.36 32.45 33.78
CA ARG A 355 14.49 32.54 34.70
C ARG A 355 15.16 33.90 34.48
N SER A 356 15.06 34.76 35.50
CA SER A 356 15.65 36.10 35.55
C SER A 356 17.17 36.09 35.61
#